data_AF-A0A1J5QXL8-F1
#
_entry.id   AF-A0A1J5QXL8-F1
#
_cell.length_a   1.000
_cell.length_b   1.000
_cell.length_c   1.000
_cell.angle_alpha   90.00
_cell.angle_beta   90.00
_cell.angle_gamma   90.00
#
_symmetry.space_group_name_H-M   'P 1'
#
loop_
_entity.id
_entity.type
_entity.pdbx_description
1 polymer ?
#
loop_
_entity_poly.entity_id
_entity_poly.type
_entity_poly.pdbx_seq_one_letter_code
_entity_poly.pdbx_strand_id
1 'polypeptide(L)'
;MRGNQLPHLWQALYSRYASGQSRERWELDGVIWSRQRHVYWSDVYSFRLEFHTLTNQRSKLWQLLVVKELYWGQDRQVSLKDRTWHKVQTGNVADVLEWLVANLPEEQGQ
;
A
#
# COMPACT_ATOMS: atom_id res chain seq x y z
N MET A 1 9.82 -11.23 18.60
CA MET A 1 10.01 -9.95 17.89
C MET A 1 9.33 -10.03 16.53
N ARG A 2 8.05 -9.65 16.42
CA ARG A 2 7.32 -9.60 15.13
C ARG A 2 7.72 -8.31 14.40
N GLY A 3 8.89 -8.32 13.81
CA GLY A 3 9.41 -7.18 13.04
C GLY A 3 8.49 -6.89 11.85
N ASN A 4 7.83 -5.73 11.90
CA ASN A 4 7.22 -4.98 10.81
C ASN A 4 6.75 -5.76 9.56
N GLN A 5 5.81 -6.71 9.71
CA GLN A 5 5.25 -7.49 8.59
C GLN A 5 4.23 -6.71 7.74
N LEU A 6 3.73 -5.58 8.26
CA LEU A 6 2.66 -4.81 7.65
C LEU A 6 2.93 -4.45 6.17
N PRO A 7 4.12 -3.92 5.80
CA PRO A 7 4.40 -3.57 4.41
C PRO A 7 4.32 -4.77 3.46
N HIS A 8 4.75 -5.94 3.91
CA HIS A 8 4.74 -7.17 3.10
C HIS A 8 3.31 -7.70 2.90
N LEU A 9 2.52 -7.76 3.98
CA LEU A 9 1.12 -8.18 3.91
C LEU A 9 0.29 -7.24 3.03
N TRP A 10 0.48 -5.94 3.23
CA TRP A 10 -0.16 -4.91 2.42
C TRP A 10 0.22 -5.04 0.93
N GLN A 11 1.50 -5.23 0.63
CA GLN A 11 1.98 -5.35 -0.75
C GLN A 11 1.42 -6.60 -1.44
N ALA A 12 1.28 -7.73 -0.73
CA ALA A 12 0.66 -8.94 -1.26
C ALA A 12 -0.82 -8.70 -1.67
N LEU A 13 -1.60 -8.07 -0.79
CA LEU A 13 -2.97 -7.68 -1.11
C LEU A 13 -3.04 -6.67 -2.26
N TYR A 14 -2.19 -5.65 -2.24
CA TYR A 14 -2.16 -4.63 -3.27
C TYR A 14 -1.89 -5.25 -4.65
N SER A 15 -0.88 -6.11 -4.75
CA SER A 15 -0.56 -6.82 -6.00
C SER A 15 -1.70 -7.68 -6.51
N ARG A 16 -2.51 -8.29 -5.63
CA ARG A 16 -3.61 -9.19 -6.02
C ARG A 16 -4.88 -8.46 -6.44
N TYR A 17 -5.24 -7.40 -5.73
CA TYR A 17 -6.53 -6.72 -5.88
C TYR A 17 -6.44 -5.41 -6.67
N ALA A 18 -5.25 -4.83 -6.79
CA ALA A 18 -5.03 -3.62 -7.58
C ALA A 18 -4.30 -3.87 -8.90
N SER A 19 -3.89 -5.11 -9.20
CA SER A 19 -3.35 -5.46 -10.52
C SER A 19 -4.47 -5.41 -11.56
N GLY A 20 -4.44 -4.36 -12.38
CA GLY A 20 -5.22 -4.30 -13.62
C GLY A 20 -6.04 -3.03 -13.83
N GLN A 21 -6.21 -2.13 -12.85
CA GLN A 21 -7.02 -0.92 -13.07
C GLN A 21 -6.43 0.34 -12.45
N SER A 22 -6.68 1.46 -13.13
CA SER A 22 -6.58 2.85 -12.66
C SER A 22 -7.49 3.14 -11.45
N ARG A 23 -7.91 2.14 -10.68
CA ARG A 23 -8.79 2.33 -9.53
C ARG A 23 -8.08 3.20 -8.50
N GLU A 24 -8.64 4.39 -8.31
CA GLU A 24 -8.26 5.32 -7.24
C GLU A 24 -8.99 4.97 -5.94
N ARG A 25 -10.05 4.14 -6.00
CA ARG A 25 -10.80 3.70 -4.83
C ARG A 25 -11.46 2.34 -5.08
N TRP A 26 -11.45 1.48 -4.06
CA TRP A 26 -12.17 0.20 -4.03
C TRP A 26 -12.49 -0.19 -2.58
N GLU A 27 -13.31 -1.23 -2.40
CA GLU A 27 -13.60 -1.81 -1.10
C GLU A 27 -13.18 -3.28 -1.09
N LEU A 28 -12.62 -3.74 0.02
CA LEU A 28 -12.34 -5.14 0.30
C LEU A 28 -12.80 -5.43 1.73
N ASP A 29 -13.72 -6.37 1.90
CA ASP A 29 -14.18 -6.83 3.22
C ASP A 29 -14.48 -5.69 4.21
N GLY A 30 -15.28 -4.71 3.79
CA GLY A 30 -15.67 -3.58 4.63
C GLY A 30 -14.59 -2.51 4.86
N VAL A 31 -13.42 -2.67 4.25
CA VAL A 31 -12.34 -1.67 4.25
C VAL A 31 -12.32 -0.93 2.93
N ILE A 32 -12.53 0.38 3.02
CA ILE A 32 -12.42 1.29 1.89
C ILE A 32 -10.94 1.58 1.68
N TRP A 33 -10.45 1.26 0.48
CA TRP A 33 -9.10 1.55 0.04
C TRP A 33 -9.14 2.66 -1.00
N SER A 34 -8.37 3.73 -0.79
CA SER A 34 -8.09 4.75 -1.81
C SER A 34 -6.60 4.82 -2.16
N ARG A 35 -6.29 5.14 -3.42
CA ARG A 35 -4.95 5.38 -3.94
C ARG A 35 -4.91 6.74 -4.64
N GLN A 36 -4.01 7.61 -4.19
CA GLN A 36 -3.64 8.84 -4.90
C GLN A 36 -2.23 8.68 -5.46
N ARG A 37 -2.05 8.97 -6.75
CA ARG A 37 -0.76 8.81 -7.43
C ARG A 37 -0.32 10.14 -8.03
N HIS A 38 0.87 10.58 -7.65
CA HIS A 38 1.54 11.74 -8.23
C HIS A 38 2.77 11.27 -8.98
N VAL A 39 2.94 11.76 -10.20
CA VAL A 39 4.10 11.44 -11.03
C VAL A 39 4.66 12.72 -11.60
N TYR A 40 5.97 12.85 -11.52
CA TYR A 40 6.73 13.94 -12.11
C TYR A 40 7.83 13.37 -12.98
N TRP A 41 7.91 13.84 -14.22
CA TRP A 41 8.92 13.46 -15.19
C TRP A 41 9.73 14.68 -15.59
N SER A 42 11.05 14.60 -15.47
CA SER A 42 11.97 15.57 -16.06
C SER A 42 13.21 14.88 -16.60
N ASP A 43 14.07 15.63 -17.28
CA ASP A 43 15.29 15.11 -17.90
C ASP A 43 16.37 14.79 -16.88
N VAL A 44 16.35 15.42 -15.70
CA VAL A 44 17.41 15.24 -14.68
C VAL A 44 16.97 14.28 -13.58
N TYR A 45 15.73 14.42 -13.12
CA TYR A 45 15.16 13.58 -12.08
C TYR A 45 13.69 13.31 -12.34
N SER A 46 13.20 12.18 -11.87
CA SER A 46 11.79 11.84 -11.95
C SER A 46 11.36 11.19 -10.65
N PHE A 47 10.08 11.30 -10.32
CA PHE A 47 9.56 10.63 -9.15
C PHE A 47 8.10 10.22 -9.30
N ARG A 48 7.73 9.21 -8.51
CA ARG A 48 6.37 8.73 -8.33
C ARG A 48 6.12 8.59 -6.84
N LEU A 49 5.04 9.22 -6.38
CA LEU A 49 4.51 9.06 -5.04
C LEU A 49 3.13 8.41 -5.14
N GLU A 50 2.93 7.31 -4.43
CA GLU A 50 1.60 6.69 -4.25
C GLU A 50 1.22 6.75 -2.78
N PHE A 51 0.08 7.35 -2.48
CA PHE A 51 -0.53 7.40 -1.15
C PHE A 51 -1.71 6.45 -1.14
N HIS A 52 -1.68 5.49 -0.23
CA HIS A 52 -2.75 4.53 -0.03
C HIS A 52 -3.37 4.74 1.34
N THR A 53 -4.68 4.92 1.38
CA THR A 53 -5.44 5.00 2.63
C THR A 53 -6.40 3.84 2.68
N LEU A 54 -6.28 3.01 3.71
CA LEU A 54 -7.23 1.94 4.02
C LEU A 54 -8.00 2.37 5.26
N THR A 55 -9.33 2.39 5.18
CA THR A 55 -10.19 2.83 6.27
C THR A 55 -11.22 1.75 6.58
N ASN A 56 -11.17 1.20 7.79
CA ASN A 56 -12.22 0.36 8.33
C ASN A 56 -13.18 1.23 9.14
N GLN A 57 -14.45 1.28 8.75
CA GLN A 57 -15.49 2.05 9.45
C GLN A 57 -16.46 1.15 10.24
N ARG A 58 -16.18 -0.15 10.33
CA ARG A 58 -17.01 -1.12 11.06
C ARG A 58 -16.57 -1.20 12.54
N SER A 59 -16.78 -2.35 13.18
CA SER A 59 -16.59 -2.57 14.62
C SER A 59 -15.19 -2.23 15.16
N LYS A 60 -14.15 -2.36 14.34
CA LYS A 60 -12.77 -2.01 14.67
C LYS A 60 -12.34 -0.82 13.82
N LEU A 61 -12.65 0.40 14.26
CA LEU A 61 -12.36 1.61 13.49
C LEU A 61 -10.85 1.87 13.45
N TRP A 62 -10.27 1.77 12.26
CA TRP A 62 -8.86 2.07 12.03
C TRP A 62 -8.62 2.67 10.65
N GLN A 63 -7.52 3.42 10.54
CA GLN A 63 -7.05 3.98 9.28
C GLN A 63 -5.55 3.75 9.13
N LEU A 64 -5.16 3.16 8.02
CA LEU A 64 -3.77 2.91 7.64
C LEU A 64 -3.41 3.78 6.43
N LEU A 65 -2.34 4.55 6.56
CA LEU A 65 -1.64 5.19 5.46
C LEU A 65 -0.45 4.33 5.05
N VAL A 66 -0.32 4.03 3.76
CA VAL A 66 0.91 3.46 3.16
C VAL A 66 1.38 4.40 2.06
N VAL A 67 2.66 4.76 2.08
CA VAL A 67 3.25 5.64 1.08
C VAL A 67 4.37 4.89 0.37
N LYS A 68 4.31 4.92 -0.96
CA LYS A 68 5.37 4.42 -1.84
C LYS A 68 6.04 5.61 -2.51
N GLU A 69 7.35 5.70 -2.33
CA GLU A 69 8.19 6.74 -2.91
C GLU A 69 9.17 6.08 -3.86
N LEU A 70 9.13 6.47 -5.13
CA LEU A 70 10.05 5.98 -6.14
C LEU A 70 10.69 7.17 -6.86
N TYR A 71 12.01 7.20 -6.89
CA TYR A 71 12.81 8.25 -7.51
C TYR A 71 13.74 7.64 -8.54
N TRP A 72 13.95 8.37 -9.63
CA TRP A 72 14.86 8.00 -10.71
C TRP A 72 15.75 9.17 -11.10
N GLY A 73 16.93 8.84 -11.62
CA GLY A 73 17.79 9.79 -12.32
C GLY A 73 17.39 9.95 -13.79
N GLN A 74 18.28 10.56 -14.55
CA GLN A 74 18.08 10.87 -15.97
C GLN A 74 17.74 9.66 -16.85
N ASP A 75 18.39 8.51 -16.63
CA ASP A 75 18.20 7.31 -17.46
C ASP A 75 16.89 6.56 -17.19
N ARG A 76 16.27 6.82 -16.04
CA ARG A 76 15.05 6.16 -15.53
C ARG A 76 15.11 4.63 -15.48
N GLN A 77 16.30 4.03 -15.64
CA GLN A 77 16.47 2.58 -15.67
C GLN A 77 16.56 2.01 -14.25
N VAL A 78 17.31 2.69 -13.39
CA VAL A 78 17.50 2.29 -11.99
C VAL A 78 16.91 3.34 -11.06
N SER A 79 16.10 2.89 -10.11
CA SER A 79 15.58 3.78 -9.09
C SER A 79 16.71 4.25 -8.18
N LEU A 80 16.85 5.57 -8.00
CA LEU A 80 17.73 6.18 -7.01
C LEU A 80 17.24 5.89 -5.59
N LYS A 81 15.93 5.77 -5.41
CA LYS A 81 15.30 5.47 -4.12
C LYS A 81 13.97 4.78 -4.37
N ASP A 82 13.79 3.61 -3.79
CA ASP A 82 12.51 2.92 -3.63
C ASP A 82 12.26 2.72 -2.15
N ARG A 83 11.25 3.40 -1.61
CA ARG A 83 10.89 3.31 -0.21
C ARG A 83 9.40 3.12 -0.07
N THR A 84 9.02 2.13 0.73
CA THR A 84 7.66 1.99 1.22
C THR A 84 7.66 2.19 2.73
N TRP A 85 6.77 3.05 3.22
CA TRP A 85 6.55 3.25 4.65
C TRP A 85 5.05 3.35 4.94
N HIS A 86 4.69 3.22 6.20
CA HIS A 86 3.29 3.25 6.61
C HIS A 86 3.13 3.93 7.96
N LYS A 87 1.89 4.34 8.24
CA LYS A 87 1.49 4.90 9.53
C LYS A 87 0.04 4.55 9.79
N VAL A 88 -0.25 4.00 10.97
CA VAL A 88 -1.62 3.91 11.48
C VAL A 88 -2.02 5.32 11.92
N GLN A 89 -2.98 5.92 11.23
CA GLN A 89 -3.47 7.28 11.50
C GLN A 89 -4.50 7.29 12.62
N THR A 90 -5.27 6.22 12.75
CA THR A 90 -6.31 6.04 13.78
C THR A 90 -6.47 4.54 14.08
N GLY A 91 -6.87 4.19 15.30
CA GLY A 91 -6.98 2.81 15.76
C GLY A 91 -5.64 2.23 16.22
N ASN A 92 -5.52 0.90 16.24
CA ASN A 92 -4.30 0.21 16.63
C ASN A 92 -3.76 -0.67 15.49
N VAL A 93 -2.46 -0.96 15.54
CA VAL A 93 -1.77 -1.77 14.51
C VAL A 93 -2.19 -3.23 14.53
N ALA A 94 -2.68 -3.75 15.66
CA ALA A 94 -3.07 -5.15 15.79
C ALA A 94 -4.33 -5.45 14.96
N ASP A 95 -5.34 -4.58 15.00
CA ASP A 95 -6.56 -4.70 14.21
C ASP A 95 -6.29 -4.59 12.70
N VAL A 96 -5.32 -3.74 12.33
CA VAL A 96 -4.86 -3.61 10.93
C VAL A 96 -4.21 -4.93 10.48
N LEU A 97 -3.30 -5.48 11.28
CA LEU A 97 -2.60 -6.73 10.97
C LEU A 97 -3.57 -7.91 10.90
N GLU A 98 -4.51 -8.00 11.84
CA GLU A 98 -5.56 -9.03 11.84
C GLU A 98 -6.36 -9.00 10.53
N TRP A 99 -6.80 -7.82 10.11
CA TRP A 99 -7.53 -7.67 8.86
C TRP A 99 -6.67 -8.02 7.63
N LEU A 100 -5.41 -7.56 7.60
CA LEU A 100 -4.48 -7.87 6.50
C LEU A 100 -4.25 -9.38 6.36
N VAL A 101 -4.04 -10.08 7.48
CA VAL A 101 -3.82 -11.53 7.50
C VAL A 101 -5.08 -12.29 7.08
N ALA A 102 -6.25 -11.90 7.59
CA ALA A 102 -7.52 -12.54 7.25
C ALA A 102 -7.88 -12.44 5.76
N ASN A 103 -7.36 -11.42 5.07
CA ASN A 103 -7.65 -11.17 3.65
C ASN A 103 -6.52 -11.60 2.71
N LEU A 104 -5.39 -12.11 3.24
CA LEU A 104 -4.32 -12.62 2.40
C LEU A 104 -4.85 -13.72 1.46
N PRO A 105 -4.39 -13.76 0.21
CA PRO A 105 -4.70 -14.89 -0.66
C PRO A 105 -4.14 -16.18 -0.04
N GLU A 106 -4.95 -17.23 0.00
CA GLU A 106 -4.45 -18.57 0.31
C GLU A 106 -3.35 -18.93 -0.70
N GLU A 107 -2.19 -19.39 -0.24
CA GLU A 107 -1.21 -20.01 -1.13
C GLU A 107 -1.86 -21.26 -1.69
N GLN A 108 -2.26 -21.23 -2.97
CA GLN A 108 -2.70 -22.44 -3.64
C GLN A 108 -1.49 -23.37 -3.72
N GLY A 109 -1.54 -24.41 -2.89
CA GLY A 109 -0.63 -25.54 -2.95
C GLY A 109 -0.55 -26.05 -4.38
N GLN A 110 0.70 -26.16 -4.85
CA GLN A 110 1.08 -26.69 -6.14
C GLN A 110 0.89 -28.22 -6.18
#